data_AF-A0A1A8X4V1-F1
#
_entry.id   AF-A0A1A8X4V1-F1
#
_cell.length_a   1.000
_cell.length_b   1.000
_cell.length_c   1.000
_cell.angle_alpha   90.00
_cell.angle_beta   90.00
_cell.angle_gamma   90.00
#
_symmetry.space_group_name_H-M   'P 1'
#
loop_
_entity.id
_entity.type
_entity.pdbx_description
1 polymer ?
#
loop_
_entity_poly.entity_id
_entity_poly.type
_entity_poly.pdbx_seq_one_letter_code
_entity_poly.pdbx_strand_id
1 'polypeptide(L)'
;MAETDHDLQGLPSFYNYRKLDNVILYEADDDSNKCNELSTTIKKYDGVHDLCRKLSYFLRNLGKLYLVNKFENEDCEYLNYWTYDRLFNRIIKDKNHEEFPFISTEVLVRAGNHQNNSKEICKFHMFSIDKVNFGKMKVLFDLAVNYDSIKHKFSDTDFRCSKSFDSYINDSVQAYLDAKAECSSFNEKMYCKVYNILKGLDSKGELPKLKCPRLKESESDLTMTDAKESRGAHLTDQNSLRRHFATYSDEDSANEMLYNDNTETKTHIMVVLFPLMGLLPIFYILYKFSPLGSSLMSLLQNKKNTWNNLNENESKILLENTLNSEDIMFTPEHYLGYHPS
;
A
#
# COMPACT_ATOMS: atom_id res chain seq x y z
N MET A 1 15.84 -6.13 24.43
CA MET A 1 14.94 -5.77 23.31
C MET A 1 15.37 -4.40 22.87
N ALA A 2 15.92 -4.23 21.66
CA ALA A 2 16.33 -2.90 21.19
C ALA A 2 15.09 -2.01 21.17
N GLU A 3 15.16 -0.89 21.89
CA GLU A 3 14.10 0.11 21.92
C GLU A 3 13.82 0.54 20.48
N THR A 4 12.59 0.35 20.03
CA THR A 4 12.25 0.63 18.65
C THR A 4 12.21 2.15 18.44
N ASP A 5 13.09 2.65 17.59
CA ASP A 5 13.20 4.06 17.29
C ASP A 5 11.90 4.62 16.67
N HIS A 6 11.21 5.45 17.44
CA HIS A 6 9.96 6.09 17.04
C HIS A 6 10.13 7.01 15.81
N ASP A 7 11.29 7.62 15.62
CA ASP A 7 11.53 8.52 14.49
C ASP A 7 11.55 7.72 13.17
N LEU A 8 12.18 6.54 13.21
CA LEU A 8 12.22 5.61 12.08
C LEU A 8 10.84 5.00 11.80
N GLN A 9 10.09 4.62 12.85
CA GLN A 9 8.74 4.07 12.69
C GLN A 9 7.75 5.02 12.03
N GLY A 10 8.01 6.34 12.11
CA GLY A 10 7.22 7.37 11.45
C GLY A 10 7.53 7.52 9.96
N LEU A 11 8.56 6.87 9.42
CA LEU A 11 8.85 6.89 8.00
C LEU A 11 7.91 5.93 7.24
N PRO A 12 7.43 6.32 6.04
CA PRO A 12 6.50 5.51 5.25
C PRO A 12 6.93 4.05 5.10
N SER A 13 8.21 3.79 4.86
CA SER A 13 8.65 2.43 4.61
C SER A 13 8.59 1.52 5.83
N PHE A 14 9.02 2.03 6.98
CA PHE A 14 8.94 1.32 8.26
C PHE A 14 7.49 1.12 8.68
N TYR A 15 6.64 2.13 8.48
CA TYR A 15 5.22 2.04 8.73
C TYR A 15 4.56 0.93 7.90
N ASN A 16 4.76 0.95 6.57
CA ASN A 16 4.20 -0.04 5.65
C ASN A 16 4.68 -1.45 5.99
N TYR A 17 5.98 -1.66 6.19
CA TYR A 17 6.51 -2.97 6.54
C TYR A 17 5.97 -3.50 7.87
N ARG A 18 5.79 -2.64 8.87
CA ARG A 18 5.18 -3.01 10.15
C ARG A 18 3.72 -3.42 9.96
N LYS A 19 2.96 -2.69 9.14
CA LYS A 19 1.57 -3.01 8.80
C LYS A 19 1.47 -4.38 8.14
N LEU A 20 2.35 -4.68 7.17
CA LEU A 20 2.38 -5.97 6.48
C LEU A 20 2.79 -7.11 7.42
N ASP A 21 3.76 -6.89 8.31
CA ASP A 21 4.23 -7.90 9.25
C ASP A 21 3.20 -8.31 10.30
N ASN A 22 2.47 -7.31 10.81
CA ASN A 22 1.57 -7.46 11.95
C ASN A 22 0.13 -7.81 11.56
N VAL A 23 -0.14 -8.08 10.29
CA VAL A 23 -1.46 -8.56 9.88
C VAL A 23 -1.76 -9.89 10.58
N ILE A 24 -2.94 -9.96 11.19
CA ILE A 24 -3.46 -11.17 11.81
C ILE A 24 -4.37 -11.83 10.79
N LEU A 25 -4.10 -13.10 10.49
CA LEU A 25 -4.90 -13.90 9.56
C LEU A 25 -5.77 -14.88 10.34
N TYR A 26 -7.04 -14.97 9.99
CA TYR A 26 -7.96 -15.97 10.52
C TYR A 26 -8.01 -17.20 9.60
N GLU A 27 -8.62 -18.30 10.04
CA GLU A 27 -8.71 -19.54 9.25
C GLU A 27 -9.45 -19.31 7.92
N ALA A 28 -10.50 -18.49 7.91
CA ALA A 28 -11.25 -18.13 6.71
C ALA A 28 -10.40 -17.36 5.67
N ASP A 29 -9.26 -16.79 6.09
CA ASP A 29 -8.31 -16.13 5.19
C ASP A 29 -7.35 -17.14 4.50
N ASP A 30 -7.43 -18.44 4.80
CA ASP A 30 -6.53 -19.47 4.25
C ASP A 30 -7.10 -20.23 3.03
N ASP A 31 -8.42 -20.19 2.82
CA ASP A 31 -9.15 -21.16 1.98
C ASP A 31 -8.83 -21.16 0.47
N SER A 32 -7.98 -20.24 0.00
CA SER A 32 -7.71 -20.08 -1.43
C SER A 32 -6.24 -20.21 -1.83
N ASN A 33 -5.30 -20.35 -0.89
CA ASN A 33 -3.87 -20.51 -1.20
C ASN A 33 -3.44 -21.99 -1.08
N LYS A 34 -2.23 -22.29 -1.55
CA LYS A 34 -1.61 -23.63 -1.40
C LYS A 34 -0.45 -23.64 -0.40
N CYS A 35 -0.36 -22.67 0.50
CA CYS A 35 0.78 -22.47 1.39
C CYS A 35 1.02 -23.66 2.33
N ASN A 36 -0.02 -24.42 2.69
CA ASN A 36 0.10 -25.64 3.49
C ASN A 36 1.03 -26.70 2.87
N GLU A 37 1.20 -26.71 1.55
CA GLU A 37 2.15 -27.59 0.84
C GLU A 37 3.63 -27.22 1.07
N LEU A 38 3.94 -25.98 1.51
CA LEU A 38 5.32 -25.58 1.83
C LEU A 38 5.87 -26.33 3.04
N SER A 39 4.99 -26.72 3.97
CA SER A 39 5.35 -27.49 5.16
C SER A 39 5.91 -28.88 4.82
N THR A 40 5.64 -29.38 3.61
CA THR A 40 6.24 -30.61 3.08
C THR A 40 7.45 -30.35 2.21
N THR A 41 7.44 -29.31 1.37
CA THR A 41 8.49 -29.08 0.38
C THR A 41 9.75 -28.39 0.94
N ILE A 42 9.58 -27.47 1.89
CA ILE A 42 10.68 -26.63 2.42
C ILE A 42 10.62 -26.49 3.94
N LYS A 43 10.25 -27.58 4.63
CA LYS A 43 10.02 -27.65 6.09
C LYS A 43 11.14 -27.07 6.96
N LYS A 44 12.40 -27.07 6.49
CA LYS A 44 13.56 -26.53 7.22
C LYS A 44 13.57 -24.99 7.33
N TYR A 45 12.66 -24.30 6.66
CA TYR A 45 12.57 -22.84 6.64
C TYR A 45 11.40 -22.33 7.48
N ASP A 46 11.67 -22.07 8.76
CA ASP A 46 10.69 -21.48 9.67
C ASP A 46 10.15 -20.14 9.13
N GLY A 47 8.87 -19.88 9.38
CA GLY A 47 8.19 -18.65 8.94
C GLY A 47 7.82 -18.60 7.45
N VAL A 48 8.24 -19.57 6.63
CA VAL A 48 7.93 -19.57 5.19
C VAL A 48 6.44 -19.77 4.89
N HIS A 49 5.78 -20.59 5.71
CA HIS A 49 4.34 -20.80 5.65
C HIS A 49 3.57 -19.51 6.00
N ASP A 50 3.94 -18.83 7.10
CA ASP A 50 3.34 -17.55 7.51
C ASP A 50 3.51 -16.46 6.44
N LEU A 51 4.72 -16.32 5.90
CA LEU A 51 4.98 -15.36 4.82
C LEU A 51 4.10 -15.65 3.60
N CYS A 52 4.00 -16.92 3.18
CA CYS A 52 3.16 -17.32 2.05
C CYS A 52 1.69 -16.95 2.30
N ARG A 53 1.15 -17.25 3.49
CA ARG A 53 -0.24 -16.95 3.84
C ARG A 53 -0.52 -15.45 3.78
N LYS A 54 0.34 -14.64 4.42
CA LYS A 54 0.24 -13.17 4.43
C LYS A 54 0.34 -12.59 3.04
N LEU A 55 1.29 -13.07 2.24
CA LEU A 55 1.40 -12.63 0.85
C LEU A 55 0.13 -12.96 0.07
N SER A 56 -0.39 -14.18 0.18
CA SER A 56 -1.63 -14.57 -0.51
C SER A 56 -2.82 -13.69 -0.10
N TYR A 57 -2.93 -13.37 1.20
CA TYR A 57 -3.95 -12.46 1.71
C TYR A 57 -3.85 -11.08 1.06
N PHE A 58 -2.64 -10.50 1.00
CA PHE A 58 -2.44 -9.19 0.38
C PHE A 58 -2.69 -9.21 -1.13
N LEU A 59 -2.28 -10.26 -1.84
CA LEU A 59 -2.54 -10.39 -3.28
C LEU A 59 -4.05 -10.40 -3.59
N ARG A 60 -4.87 -11.08 -2.77
CA ARG A 60 -6.34 -11.06 -2.94
C ARG A 60 -7.00 -9.75 -2.55
N ASN A 61 -6.38 -9.01 -1.65
CA ASN A 61 -6.94 -7.78 -1.08
C ASN A 61 -6.17 -6.53 -1.52
N LEU A 62 -5.47 -6.56 -2.66
CA LEU A 62 -4.68 -5.43 -3.15
C LEU A 62 -5.49 -4.15 -3.26
N GLY A 63 -6.71 -4.21 -3.80
CA GLY A 63 -7.58 -3.04 -3.91
C GLY A 63 -8.02 -2.42 -2.56
N LYS A 64 -7.75 -3.11 -1.44
CA LYS A 64 -7.98 -2.62 -0.07
C LYS A 64 -6.67 -2.32 0.66
N LEU A 65 -5.53 -2.61 0.04
CA LEU A 65 -4.22 -2.42 0.63
C LEU A 65 -3.83 -0.96 0.45
N TYR A 66 -3.88 -0.19 1.54
CA TYR A 66 -3.40 1.19 1.53
C TYR A 66 -1.97 1.24 2.07
N LEU A 67 -1.01 1.42 1.18
CA LEU A 67 0.40 1.66 1.52
C LEU A 67 0.80 3.09 1.11
N VAL A 68 1.66 3.70 1.92
CA VAL A 68 2.20 5.04 1.63
C VAL A 68 3.39 4.88 0.70
N ASN A 69 3.25 5.24 -0.58
CA ASN A 69 4.26 4.95 -1.60
C ASN A 69 4.29 6.09 -2.68
N LYS A 70 5.24 6.05 -3.63
CA LYS A 70 5.54 7.12 -4.61
C LYS A 70 5.62 6.75 -6.11
N PHE A 71 5.75 5.47 -6.45
CA PHE A 71 5.78 4.89 -7.80
C PHE A 71 4.35 4.83 -8.44
N GLU A 72 4.13 4.20 -9.58
CA GLU A 72 2.75 3.96 -10.10
C GLU A 72 2.49 2.44 -10.08
N ASN A 73 1.27 1.97 -9.77
CA ASN A 73 0.93 0.55 -9.47
C ASN A 73 1.68 -0.05 -8.26
N GLU A 74 1.65 0.68 -7.15
CA GLU A 74 2.70 0.62 -6.14
C GLU A 74 2.65 -0.52 -5.14
N ASP A 75 1.46 -1.03 -4.83
CA ASP A 75 1.32 -2.04 -3.78
C ASP A 75 2.04 -3.33 -4.16
N CYS A 76 2.04 -3.69 -5.45
CA CYS A 76 2.79 -4.84 -5.94
C CYS A 76 4.30 -4.67 -5.79
N GLU A 77 4.83 -3.48 -6.09
CA GLU A 77 6.26 -3.24 -5.92
C GLU A 77 6.64 -3.24 -4.44
N TYR A 78 5.79 -2.67 -3.60
CA TYR A 78 5.97 -2.72 -2.16
C TYR A 78 5.95 -4.16 -1.61
N LEU A 79 5.00 -4.97 -2.07
CA LEU A 79 4.92 -6.39 -1.74
C LEU A 79 6.13 -7.16 -2.29
N ASN A 80 6.69 -6.80 -3.44
CA ASN A 80 7.94 -7.38 -3.94
C ASN A 80 9.04 -7.15 -2.89
N TYR A 81 9.35 -5.90 -2.55
CA TYR A 81 10.42 -5.58 -1.59
C TYR A 81 10.19 -6.20 -0.22
N TRP A 82 8.96 -6.14 0.30
CA TRP A 82 8.62 -6.77 1.57
C TRP A 82 8.84 -8.29 1.54
N THR A 83 8.32 -8.97 0.52
CA THR A 83 8.43 -10.44 0.39
C THR A 83 9.89 -10.87 0.33
N TYR A 84 10.67 -10.26 -0.57
CA TYR A 84 12.08 -10.62 -0.74
C TYR A 84 12.92 -10.25 0.47
N ASP A 85 12.61 -9.16 1.18
CA ASP A 85 13.28 -8.83 2.43
C ASP A 85 13.04 -9.88 3.52
N ARG A 86 11.81 -10.36 3.67
CA ARG A 86 11.52 -11.43 4.66
C ARG A 86 12.20 -12.74 4.28
N LEU A 87 12.24 -13.06 2.99
CA LEU A 87 13.00 -14.22 2.49
C LEU A 87 14.49 -14.11 2.83
N PHE A 88 15.14 -13.00 2.46
CA PHE A 88 16.58 -12.83 2.67
C PHE A 88 16.98 -12.66 4.12
N ASN A 89 16.24 -11.87 4.90
CA ASN A 89 16.69 -11.37 6.20
C ASN A 89 16.01 -12.05 7.40
N ARG A 90 14.97 -12.85 7.19
CA ARG A 90 14.31 -13.63 8.27
C ARG A 90 14.32 -15.13 8.02
N ILE A 91 13.87 -15.56 6.85
CA ILE A 91 13.64 -16.99 6.56
C ILE A 91 14.94 -17.71 6.21
N ILE A 92 15.68 -17.16 5.25
CA ILE A 92 16.95 -17.73 4.81
C ILE A 92 18.05 -17.22 5.74
N LYS A 93 18.22 -15.90 5.86
CA LYS A 93 19.15 -15.19 6.76
C LYS A 93 20.57 -15.75 6.84
N ASP A 94 20.75 -16.83 7.60
CA ASP A 94 22.02 -17.51 7.92
C ASP A 94 22.10 -18.92 7.28
N LYS A 95 21.17 -19.26 6.39
CA LYS A 95 21.04 -20.54 5.67
C LYS A 95 21.60 -20.44 4.23
N ASN A 96 21.54 -21.56 3.49
CA ASN A 96 22.04 -21.63 2.12
C ASN A 96 21.29 -20.65 1.19
N HIS A 97 22.00 -19.62 0.73
CA HIS A 97 21.47 -18.62 -0.20
C HIS A 97 21.32 -19.15 -1.64
N GLU A 98 21.96 -20.25 -2.01
CA GLU A 98 21.79 -20.88 -3.33
C GLU A 98 20.37 -21.44 -3.50
N GLU A 99 19.67 -21.74 -2.41
CA GLU A 99 18.28 -22.21 -2.44
C GLU A 99 17.26 -21.06 -2.60
N PHE A 100 17.70 -19.79 -2.56
CA PHE A 100 16.80 -18.64 -2.65
C PHE A 100 15.90 -18.64 -3.90
N PRO A 101 16.39 -18.90 -5.13
CA PRO A 101 15.52 -18.92 -6.31
C PRO A 101 14.42 -19.98 -6.19
N PHE A 102 14.74 -21.15 -5.64
CA PHE A 102 13.77 -22.22 -5.40
C PHE A 102 12.74 -21.81 -4.34
N ILE A 103 13.19 -21.37 -3.16
CA ILE A 103 12.30 -21.00 -2.04
C ILE A 103 11.39 -19.83 -2.42
N SER A 104 11.94 -18.80 -3.05
CA SER A 104 11.15 -17.64 -3.49
C SER A 104 10.09 -18.07 -4.51
N THR A 105 10.42 -18.92 -5.48
CA THR A 105 9.46 -19.47 -6.44
C THR A 105 8.36 -20.26 -5.74
N GLU A 106 8.71 -21.16 -4.82
CA GLU A 106 7.74 -22.00 -4.10
C GLU A 106 6.74 -21.17 -3.29
N VAL A 107 7.21 -20.10 -2.64
CA VAL A 107 6.37 -19.14 -1.90
C VAL A 107 5.44 -18.39 -2.84
N LEU A 108 5.98 -17.81 -3.92
CA LEU A 108 5.22 -16.98 -4.85
C LEU A 108 4.15 -17.78 -5.61
N VAL A 109 4.49 -18.98 -6.06
CA VAL A 109 3.54 -19.87 -6.75
C VAL A 109 2.37 -20.25 -5.84
N ARG A 110 2.63 -20.58 -4.57
CA ARG A 110 1.56 -21.00 -3.64
C ARG A 110 0.74 -19.85 -3.10
N ALA A 111 1.38 -18.70 -2.89
CA ALA A 111 0.68 -17.48 -2.50
C ALA A 111 -0.17 -16.91 -3.64
N GLY A 112 0.27 -17.05 -4.90
CA GLY A 112 -0.46 -16.58 -6.07
C GLY A 112 -1.53 -17.55 -6.61
N ASN A 113 -1.69 -18.75 -6.02
CA ASN A 113 -2.57 -19.80 -6.55
C ASN A 113 -4.05 -19.54 -6.22
N HIS A 114 -4.56 -18.40 -6.65
CA HIS A 114 -5.93 -17.97 -6.48
C HIS A 114 -6.67 -18.06 -7.81
N GLN A 115 -7.15 -19.25 -8.13
CA GLN A 115 -8.12 -19.55 -9.19
C GLN A 115 -7.62 -19.49 -10.65
N ASN A 116 -8.36 -20.22 -11.48
CA ASN A 116 -8.23 -20.48 -12.93
C ASN A 116 -8.17 -19.24 -13.86
N ASN A 117 -7.90 -18.04 -13.37
CA ASN A 117 -7.76 -16.84 -14.19
C ASN A 117 -6.27 -16.64 -14.52
N SER A 118 -5.95 -16.70 -15.81
CA SER A 118 -4.58 -16.67 -16.35
C SER A 118 -3.83 -15.33 -16.18
N LYS A 119 -4.30 -14.42 -15.32
CA LYS A 119 -3.69 -13.09 -15.14
C LYS A 119 -3.00 -12.99 -13.79
N GLU A 120 -1.68 -12.89 -13.82
CA GLU A 120 -0.84 -12.62 -12.66
C GLU A 120 -1.25 -11.29 -12.00
N ILE A 121 -1.51 -11.32 -10.69
CA ILE A 121 -1.99 -10.17 -9.92
C ILE A 121 -0.85 -9.14 -9.74
N CYS A 122 0.30 -9.59 -9.25
CA CYS A 122 1.51 -8.79 -9.10
C CYS A 122 2.66 -9.49 -9.82
N LYS A 123 3.43 -8.73 -10.60
CA LYS A 123 4.64 -9.24 -11.24
C LYS A 123 5.83 -9.16 -10.29
N PHE A 124 6.20 -10.30 -9.72
CA PHE A 124 7.44 -10.43 -8.96
C PHE A 124 8.62 -10.50 -9.93
N HIS A 125 9.76 -9.87 -9.60
CA HIS A 125 10.84 -9.71 -10.57
C HIS A 125 12.26 -9.88 -10.01
N MET A 126 12.40 -10.29 -8.74
CA MET A 126 13.70 -10.38 -8.06
C MET A 126 14.14 -11.83 -7.80
N PHE A 127 13.73 -12.79 -8.65
CA PHE A 127 14.01 -14.22 -8.44
C PHE A 127 15.51 -14.59 -8.51
N SER A 128 16.29 -13.83 -9.28
CA SER A 128 17.71 -14.10 -9.55
C SER A 128 18.67 -13.11 -8.88
N ILE A 129 18.16 -12.20 -8.05
CA ILE A 129 19.01 -11.24 -7.34
C ILE A 129 19.74 -11.95 -6.19
N ASP A 130 21.00 -11.62 -5.96
CA ASP A 130 21.69 -12.03 -4.73
C ASP A 130 21.38 -11.07 -3.57
N LYS A 131 21.66 -11.52 -2.34
CA LYS A 131 21.37 -10.77 -1.11
C LYS A 131 22.07 -9.40 -1.07
N VAL A 132 23.28 -9.29 -1.60
CA VAL A 132 24.06 -8.04 -1.54
C VAL A 132 23.45 -7.01 -2.47
N ASN A 133 23.19 -7.39 -3.72
CA ASN A 133 22.52 -6.52 -4.69
C ASN A 133 21.09 -6.18 -4.25
N PHE A 134 20.35 -7.13 -3.66
CA PHE A 134 19.03 -6.88 -3.08
C PHE A 134 19.10 -5.89 -1.91
N GLY A 135 20.05 -6.06 -0.99
CA GLY A 135 20.22 -5.16 0.15
C GLY A 135 20.42 -3.72 -0.30
N LYS A 136 21.29 -3.49 -1.30
CA LYS A 136 21.49 -2.16 -1.90
C LYS A 136 20.22 -1.65 -2.58
N MET A 137 19.55 -2.50 -3.37
CA MET A 137 18.29 -2.15 -4.04
C MET A 137 17.21 -1.72 -3.05
N LYS A 138 17.07 -2.45 -1.93
CA LYS A 138 16.10 -2.19 -0.89
C LYS A 138 16.37 -0.87 -0.18
N VAL A 139 17.63 -0.58 0.17
CA VAL A 139 17.99 0.71 0.78
C VAL A 139 17.62 1.88 -0.12
N LEU A 140 17.91 1.78 -1.43
CA LEU A 140 17.52 2.79 -2.41
C LEU A 140 15.99 2.92 -2.52
N PHE A 141 15.27 1.80 -2.55
CA PHE A 141 13.80 1.82 -2.62
C PHE A 141 13.19 2.49 -1.38
N ASP A 142 13.64 2.08 -0.18
CA ASP A 142 13.18 2.67 1.08
C ASP A 142 13.51 4.16 1.13
N LEU A 143 14.69 4.58 0.67
CA LEU A 143 15.05 5.99 0.57
C LEU A 143 14.10 6.75 -0.36
N ALA A 144 13.76 6.20 -1.52
CA ALA A 144 12.86 6.84 -2.48
C ALA A 144 11.47 7.08 -1.90
N VAL A 145 10.96 6.08 -1.20
CA VAL A 145 9.68 6.12 -0.49
C VAL A 145 9.73 7.13 0.66
N ASN A 146 10.82 7.18 1.41
CA ASN A 146 10.94 8.01 2.61
C ASN A 146 11.39 9.45 2.35
N TYR A 147 11.90 9.75 1.15
CA TYR A 147 12.63 11.00 0.88
C TYR A 147 11.86 12.26 1.28
N ASP A 148 10.59 12.38 0.90
CA ASP A 148 9.81 13.58 1.22
C ASP A 148 9.50 13.69 2.71
N SER A 149 9.21 12.57 3.37
CA SER A 149 8.97 12.54 4.81
C SER A 149 10.23 12.93 5.60
N ILE A 150 11.41 12.52 5.14
CA ILE A 150 12.68 12.93 5.72
C ILE A 150 12.90 14.44 5.51
N LYS A 151 12.71 14.94 4.28
CA LYS A 151 12.84 16.38 3.99
C LYS A 151 11.91 17.22 4.83
N HIS A 152 10.67 16.78 4.98
CA HIS A 152 9.69 17.46 5.82
C HIS A 152 10.14 17.49 7.29
N LYS A 153 10.59 16.36 7.85
CA LYS A 153 11.16 16.32 9.21
C LYS A 153 12.37 17.25 9.36
N PHE A 154 13.24 17.34 8.36
CA PHE A 154 14.44 18.18 8.43
C PHE A 154 14.16 19.67 8.22
N SER A 155 12.98 20.03 7.72
CA SER A 155 12.54 21.42 7.66
C SER A 155 12.08 21.97 9.01
N ASP A 156 11.78 21.09 9.97
CA ASP A 156 11.49 21.45 11.35
C ASP A 156 12.79 21.69 12.13
N THR A 157 12.97 22.92 12.63
CA THR A 157 14.17 23.35 13.36
C THR A 157 14.34 22.68 14.72
N ASP A 158 13.24 22.16 15.28
CA ASP A 158 13.21 21.49 16.57
C ASP A 158 13.40 19.97 16.45
N PHE A 159 13.32 19.43 15.23
CA PHE A 159 13.56 18.00 15.00
C PHE A 159 15.00 17.62 15.31
N ARG A 160 15.14 16.55 16.10
CA ARG A 160 16.43 15.98 16.49
C ARG A 160 16.42 14.50 16.18
N CYS A 161 17.40 14.01 15.42
CA CYS A 161 17.48 12.59 15.12
C CYS A 161 17.98 11.81 16.33
N SER A 162 17.39 10.66 16.57
CA SER A 162 18.09 9.58 17.28
C SER A 162 19.38 9.18 16.54
N LYS A 163 20.25 8.43 17.23
CA LYS A 163 21.45 7.85 16.61
C LYS A 163 21.11 6.88 15.47
N SER A 164 20.07 6.08 15.65
CA SER A 164 19.60 5.10 14.67
C SER A 164 19.00 5.76 13.43
N PHE A 165 18.24 6.86 13.58
CA PHE A 165 17.74 7.63 12.45
C PHE A 165 18.89 8.29 11.69
N ASP A 166 19.87 8.88 12.38
CA ASP A 166 21.05 9.45 11.71
C ASP A 166 21.87 8.40 10.95
N SER A 167 22.10 7.22 11.56
CA SER A 167 22.75 6.09 10.87
C SER A 167 21.98 5.69 9.61
N TYR A 168 20.67 5.54 9.71
CA TYR A 168 19.82 5.20 8.56
C TYR A 168 19.97 6.21 7.41
N ILE A 169 20.02 7.51 7.72
CA ILE A 169 20.21 8.56 6.70
C ILE A 169 21.59 8.45 6.07
N ASN A 170 22.65 8.33 6.87
CA ASN A 170 24.02 8.22 6.38
C ASN A 170 24.19 6.98 5.48
N ASP A 171 23.67 5.83 5.91
CA ASP A 171 23.71 4.57 5.17
C ASP A 171 22.94 4.68 3.84
N SER A 172 21.77 5.32 3.87
CA SER A 172 20.95 5.52 2.67
C SER A 172 21.60 6.46 1.65
N VAL A 173 22.22 7.56 2.12
CA VAL A 173 22.96 8.49 1.27
C VAL A 173 24.19 7.81 0.68
N GLN A 174 24.92 7.02 1.47
CA GLN A 174 26.07 6.28 0.97
C GLN A 174 25.66 5.28 -0.12
N ALA A 175 24.57 4.52 0.09
CA ALA A 175 24.05 3.61 -0.92
C ALA A 175 23.67 4.33 -2.23
N TYR A 176 23.11 5.54 -2.15
CA TYR A 176 22.82 6.37 -3.32
C TYR A 176 24.08 6.80 -4.06
N LEU A 177 25.12 7.24 -3.33
CA LEU A 177 26.41 7.63 -3.92
C LEU A 177 27.10 6.44 -4.60
N ASP A 178 27.08 5.27 -3.96
CA ASP A 178 27.63 4.05 -4.53
C ASP A 178 26.85 3.64 -5.78
N ALA A 179 25.52 3.74 -5.77
CA ALA A 179 24.69 3.45 -6.94
C ALA A 179 24.98 4.43 -8.09
N LYS A 180 25.15 5.72 -7.79
CA LYS A 180 25.54 6.73 -8.78
C LYS A 180 26.86 6.38 -9.48
N ALA A 181 27.86 5.90 -8.74
CA ALA A 181 29.12 5.48 -9.30
C ALA A 181 29.00 4.22 -10.18
N GLU A 182 28.20 3.25 -9.74
CA GLU A 182 28.13 1.92 -10.37
C GLU A 182 27.15 1.84 -11.57
N CYS A 183 26.11 2.68 -11.58
CA CYS A 183 25.04 2.67 -12.59
C CYS A 183 25.36 3.41 -13.89
N SER A 184 26.64 3.75 -14.12
CA SER A 184 27.11 4.38 -15.35
C SER A 184 27.61 3.35 -16.40
N SER A 185 27.43 2.06 -16.16
CA SER A 185 28.06 0.96 -16.90
C SER A 185 27.10 0.21 -17.83
N PHE A 186 27.63 -0.44 -18.87
CA PHE A 186 26.87 -1.23 -19.85
C PHE A 186 26.20 -2.50 -19.27
N ASN A 187 26.69 -2.99 -18.12
CA ASN A 187 26.06 -4.09 -17.38
C ASN A 187 25.23 -3.51 -16.22
N GLU A 188 24.09 -2.91 -16.56
CA GLU A 188 23.25 -2.23 -15.58
C GLU A 188 22.75 -3.21 -14.50
N LYS A 189 23.18 -2.98 -13.26
CA LYS A 189 22.75 -3.76 -12.09
C LYS A 189 21.26 -3.51 -11.82
N MET A 190 20.53 -4.49 -11.28
CA MET A 190 19.06 -4.37 -11.09
C MET A 190 18.66 -3.12 -10.31
N TYR A 191 19.44 -2.75 -9.29
CA TYR A 191 19.16 -1.59 -8.46
C TYR A 191 19.34 -0.24 -9.18
N CYS A 192 19.94 -0.21 -10.37
CA CYS A 192 20.11 1.01 -11.14
C CYS A 192 18.78 1.58 -11.64
N LYS A 193 17.76 0.73 -11.84
CA LYS A 193 16.40 1.19 -12.11
C LYS A 193 15.86 2.06 -10.97
N VAL A 194 16.06 1.63 -9.72
CA VAL A 194 15.65 2.38 -8.52
C VAL A 194 16.47 3.65 -8.38
N TYR A 195 17.78 3.58 -8.61
CA TYR A 195 18.66 4.74 -8.62
C TYR A 195 18.20 5.80 -9.64
N ASN A 196 17.80 5.40 -10.85
CA ASN A 196 17.34 6.34 -11.87
C ASN A 196 16.05 7.07 -11.44
N ILE A 197 15.16 6.39 -10.70
CA ILE A 197 13.98 7.03 -10.11
C ILE A 197 14.38 8.03 -9.02
N LEU A 198 15.27 7.63 -8.11
CA LEU A 198 15.83 8.52 -7.09
C LEU A 198 16.51 9.76 -7.69
N LYS A 199 17.28 9.58 -8.76
CA LYS A 199 17.93 10.67 -9.49
C LYS A 199 16.91 11.66 -10.05
N GLY A 200 15.76 11.17 -10.52
CA GLY A 200 14.64 12.02 -10.96
C GLY A 200 14.01 12.79 -9.80
N LEU A 201 13.80 12.13 -8.66
CA LEU A 201 13.31 12.77 -7.43
C LEU A 201 14.28 13.85 -6.90
N ASP A 202 15.59 13.60 -7.03
CA ASP A 202 16.67 14.49 -6.63
C ASP A 202 17.04 15.53 -7.72
N SER A 203 16.03 16.12 -8.38
CA SER A 203 16.25 17.10 -9.45
C SER A 203 17.12 18.31 -9.04
N LYS A 204 17.18 18.63 -7.75
CA LYS A 204 17.97 19.72 -7.17
C LYS A 204 19.36 19.30 -6.67
N GLY A 205 19.71 18.01 -6.71
CA GLY A 205 20.98 17.50 -6.19
C GLY A 205 21.14 17.73 -4.68
N GLU A 206 20.04 17.60 -3.94
CA GLU A 206 19.96 17.77 -2.48
C GLU A 206 20.15 16.43 -1.74
N LEU A 207 19.84 15.30 -2.35
CA LEU A 207 19.91 13.97 -1.72
C LEU A 207 21.34 13.66 -1.22
N PRO A 208 22.44 13.87 -1.97
CA PRO A 208 23.81 13.73 -1.45
C PRO A 208 24.14 14.58 -0.23
N LYS A 209 23.39 15.66 0.00
CA LYS A 209 23.60 16.61 1.11
C LYS A 209 22.69 16.30 2.29
N LEU A 210 21.83 15.29 2.17
CA LEU A 210 20.90 14.90 3.22
C LEU A 210 21.70 14.47 4.44
N LYS A 211 21.53 15.20 5.53
CA LYS A 211 22.19 14.94 6.80
C LYS A 211 21.25 15.36 7.92
N CYS A 212 21.27 14.61 9.02
CA CYS A 212 20.53 15.02 10.19
C CYS A 212 20.93 16.44 10.64
N PRO A 213 19.96 17.36 10.85
CA PRO A 213 20.27 18.71 11.30
C PRO A 213 20.89 18.76 12.71
N ARG A 214 20.35 17.96 13.64
CA ARG A 214 20.73 17.92 15.06
C ARG A 214 20.49 16.54 15.65
N LEU A 215 21.40 16.05 16.47
CA LEU A 215 21.20 14.80 17.21
C LEU A 215 20.47 15.04 18.52
N LYS A 216 19.73 14.03 18.99
CA LYS A 216 19.26 13.95 20.37
C LYS A 216 20.49 13.84 21.28
N GLU A 217 20.57 14.72 22.28
CA GLU A 217 21.59 14.63 23.32
C GLU A 217 21.42 13.30 24.04
N SER A 218 22.52 12.58 24.30
CA SER A 218 22.45 11.35 25.08
C SER A 218 22.03 11.69 26.51
N GLU A 219 21.12 10.91 27.08
CA GLU A 219 20.71 11.06 28.50
C GLU A 219 21.89 11.01 29.49
N SER A 220 23.09 10.59 29.07
CA SER A 220 24.30 10.59 29.88
C SER A 220 25.00 11.95 30.05
N ASP A 221 24.56 13.03 29.38
CA ASP A 221 25.18 14.37 29.52
C ASP A 221 24.41 15.31 30.46
N LEU A 222 23.29 14.85 31.04
CA LEU A 222 22.55 15.60 32.06
C LEU A 222 23.11 15.35 33.46
N THR A 223 24.40 15.56 33.66
CA THR A 223 24.94 15.77 35.00
C THR A 223 25.82 17.01 35.06
N MET A 224 25.34 17.98 35.82
CA MET A 224 25.99 19.19 36.34
C MET A 224 26.05 20.41 35.40
N THR A 225 25.08 21.31 35.57
CA THR A 225 25.32 22.54 36.36
C THR A 225 23.98 23.16 36.85
N ASP A 226 23.98 23.52 38.13
CA ASP A 226 22.97 24.22 38.95
C ASP A 226 22.40 25.51 38.30
N ALA A 227 21.28 26.15 38.67
CA ALA A 227 20.37 26.07 39.82
C ALA A 227 19.10 26.93 39.57
N LYS A 228 18.05 26.63 40.35
CA LYS A 228 17.00 27.52 40.89
C LYS A 228 15.88 28.11 39.99
N GLU A 229 14.69 27.56 40.25
CA GLU A 229 13.47 28.26 40.70
C GLU A 229 12.49 28.87 39.66
N SER A 230 11.44 28.08 39.39
CA SER A 230 10.00 28.44 39.39
C SER A 230 9.50 29.57 38.47
N ARG A 231 8.72 29.19 37.45
CA ARG A 231 7.24 29.30 37.44
C ARG A 231 6.67 28.82 36.10
N GLY A 232 5.52 28.16 36.19
CA GLY A 232 5.00 27.26 35.17
C GLY A 232 4.42 27.87 33.90
N ALA A 233 4.21 27.01 32.91
CA ALA A 233 3.18 27.13 31.89
C ALA A 233 2.95 25.76 31.23
N HIS A 234 1.79 25.19 31.56
CA HIS A 234 0.84 24.57 30.64
C HIS A 234 1.32 23.51 29.61
N LEU A 235 0.92 22.27 29.89
CA LEU A 235 0.81 21.15 28.95
C LEU A 235 -0.10 21.51 27.75
N THR A 236 0.44 21.48 26.54
CA THR A 236 -0.23 21.33 25.23
C THR A 236 0.91 21.30 24.21
N ASP A 237 1.05 20.42 23.23
CA ASP A 237 0.07 19.84 22.32
C ASP A 237 0.76 18.64 21.62
N GLN A 238 0.31 17.41 21.86
CA GLN A 238 0.84 16.20 21.20
C GLN A 238 0.00 15.80 19.96
N ASN A 239 -0.82 16.72 19.42
CA ASN A 239 -1.77 16.44 18.34
C ASN A 239 -1.41 17.03 16.96
N SER A 240 -0.16 17.47 16.71
CA SER A 240 0.22 17.98 15.38
C SER A 240 0.63 16.88 14.39
N LEU A 241 1.23 15.78 14.86
CA LEU A 241 1.71 14.68 13.99
C LEU A 241 0.61 13.74 13.48
N ARG A 242 -0.56 13.71 14.12
CA ARG A 242 -1.71 12.90 13.66
C ARG A 242 -2.54 13.59 12.59
N ARG A 243 -2.54 14.93 12.53
CA ARG A 243 -3.41 15.72 11.63
C ARG A 243 -2.95 15.74 10.17
N HIS A 244 -1.67 15.53 9.88
CA HIS A 244 -1.18 15.55 8.49
C HIS A 244 -1.17 14.20 7.77
N PHE A 245 -1.37 13.08 8.50
CA PHE A 245 -1.65 11.78 7.86
C PHE A 245 -3.15 11.52 7.66
N ALA A 246 -4.01 12.28 8.35
CA ALA A 246 -5.47 12.19 8.21
C ALA A 246 -6.02 12.96 6.99
N THR A 247 -5.21 13.75 6.29
CA THR A 247 -5.68 14.56 5.15
C THR A 247 -5.83 13.75 3.85
N TYR A 248 -5.65 12.44 3.89
CA TYR A 248 -5.82 11.53 2.74
C TYR A 248 -6.91 10.45 2.96
N SER A 249 -7.66 10.53 4.05
CA SER A 249 -8.73 9.57 4.35
C SER A 249 -9.81 10.16 5.25
N ASP A 250 -10.83 10.73 4.64
CA ASP A 250 -12.23 10.77 5.10
C ASP A 250 -13.04 10.45 3.83
N GLU A 251 -14.00 9.53 3.74
CA GLU A 251 -15.05 9.12 4.67
C GLU A 251 -15.16 7.58 4.73
N ASP A 252 -15.19 6.96 5.91
CA ASP A 252 -16.42 6.40 6.50
C ASP A 252 -16.12 5.68 7.83
N SER A 253 -17.10 5.74 8.73
CA SER A 253 -16.94 5.50 10.17
C SER A 253 -16.96 4.03 10.57
N ALA A 254 -16.03 3.59 11.45
CA ALA A 254 -16.27 2.49 12.38
C ALA A 254 -15.37 2.58 13.63
N ASN A 255 -16.02 2.47 14.79
CA ASN A 255 -15.47 2.63 16.13
C ASN A 255 -14.44 1.54 16.52
N GLU A 256 -13.28 1.93 17.06
CA GLU A 256 -12.40 1.05 17.85
C GLU A 256 -12.61 1.31 19.35
N MET A 257 -13.16 0.31 20.05
CA MET A 257 -13.09 0.22 21.51
C MET A 257 -11.76 -0.43 21.89
N LEU A 258 -10.81 0.36 22.41
CA LEU A 258 -9.62 -0.14 23.07
C LEU A 258 -9.96 -0.47 24.54
N TYR A 259 -10.18 -1.74 24.84
CA TYR A 259 -10.31 -2.25 26.21
C TYR A 259 -8.92 -2.33 26.84
N ASN A 260 -8.58 -1.36 27.69
CA ASN A 260 -7.38 -1.40 28.52
C ASN A 260 -7.75 -1.94 29.90
N ASP A 261 -7.18 -3.10 30.24
CA ASP A 261 -7.39 -3.82 31.48
C ASP A 261 -6.73 -3.06 32.63
N ASN A 262 -7.54 -2.48 33.51
CA ASN A 262 -7.17 -2.13 34.88
C ASN A 262 -8.41 -2.32 35.76
N THR A 263 -8.22 -3.12 36.79
CA THR A 263 -9.18 -3.61 37.76
C THR A 263 -10.01 -2.50 38.43
N GLU A 264 -11.27 -2.84 38.75
CA GLU A 264 -12.26 -2.12 39.58
C GLU A 264 -13.31 -1.24 38.89
N THR A 265 -14.15 -1.80 38.00
CA THR A 265 -15.52 -1.28 37.75
C THR A 265 -16.54 -2.38 37.39
N LYS A 266 -16.57 -3.47 38.17
CA LYS A 266 -17.74 -4.37 38.14
C LYS A 266 -18.86 -3.72 38.96
N THR A 267 -19.80 -3.02 38.32
CA THR A 267 -21.25 -2.97 38.70
C THR A 267 -22.16 -2.01 37.92
N HIS A 268 -21.74 -1.28 36.88
CA HIS A 268 -22.64 -0.29 36.24
C HIS A 268 -22.98 -0.47 34.74
N ILE A 269 -22.48 -1.50 34.04
CA ILE A 269 -22.77 -1.70 32.61
C ILE A 269 -24.12 -2.43 32.35
N MET A 270 -24.76 -3.00 33.39
CA MET A 270 -26.06 -3.68 33.25
C MET A 270 -27.29 -2.77 33.26
N VAL A 271 -27.14 -1.44 33.35
CA VAL A 271 -28.30 -0.52 33.41
C VAL A 271 -28.67 0.06 32.03
N VAL A 272 -27.78 0.00 31.03
CA VAL A 272 -27.99 0.63 29.72
C VAL A 272 -28.57 -0.34 28.67
N LEU A 273 -28.45 -1.66 28.86
CA LEU A 273 -28.94 -2.66 27.89
C LEU A 273 -30.40 -3.09 28.09
N PHE A 274 -31.01 -2.76 29.22
CA PHE A 274 -32.36 -3.23 29.56
C PHE A 274 -33.54 -2.47 28.91
N PRO A 275 -33.45 -1.19 28.48
CA PRO A 275 -34.56 -0.53 27.78
C PRO A 275 -34.67 -0.88 26.29
N LEU A 276 -33.58 -1.33 25.65
CA LEU A 276 -33.54 -1.54 24.19
C LEU A 276 -34.19 -2.87 23.75
N MET A 277 -34.27 -3.86 24.63
CA MET A 277 -34.86 -5.17 24.33
C MET A 277 -36.40 -5.16 24.35
N GLY A 278 -37.03 -4.17 25.00
CA GLY A 278 -38.48 -4.01 25.06
C GLY A 278 -39.10 -3.25 23.89
N LEU A 279 -38.30 -2.53 23.09
CA LEU A 279 -38.78 -1.70 21.99
C LEU A 279 -38.95 -2.48 20.67
N LEU A 280 -38.09 -3.46 20.39
CA LEU A 280 -38.13 -4.28 19.18
C LEU A 280 -39.46 -5.01 18.94
N PRO A 281 -40.10 -5.67 19.94
CA PRO A 281 -41.38 -6.35 19.70
C PRO A 281 -42.54 -5.37 19.48
N ILE A 282 -42.49 -4.15 20.06
CA ILE A 282 -43.53 -3.13 19.87
C ILE A 282 -43.53 -2.64 18.42
N PHE A 283 -42.36 -2.36 17.84
CA PHE A 283 -42.26 -1.97 16.43
C PHE A 283 -42.69 -3.09 15.49
N TYR A 284 -42.42 -4.36 15.82
CA TYR A 284 -42.88 -5.51 15.01
C TYR A 284 -44.41 -5.65 15.02
N ILE A 285 -45.06 -5.48 16.18
CA ILE A 285 -46.52 -5.50 16.29
C ILE A 285 -47.12 -4.29 15.55
N LEU A 286 -46.58 -3.08 15.75
CA LEU A 286 -47.06 -1.89 15.03
C LEU A 286 -46.88 -2.02 13.52
N TYR A 287 -45.78 -2.60 13.04
CA TYR A 287 -45.57 -2.91 11.63
C TYR A 287 -46.61 -3.91 11.09
N LYS A 288 -46.90 -4.98 11.85
CA LYS A 288 -47.84 -6.03 11.45
C LYS A 288 -49.31 -5.58 11.47
N PHE A 289 -49.66 -4.60 12.32
CA PHE A 289 -51.04 -4.14 12.51
C PHE A 289 -51.31 -2.72 11.99
N SER A 290 -50.33 -2.03 11.40
CA SER A 290 -50.56 -0.76 10.70
C SER A 290 -51.07 -1.02 9.27
N PRO A 291 -52.21 -0.46 8.86
CA PRO A 291 -52.78 -0.66 7.52
C PRO A 291 -52.07 0.21 6.45
N LEU A 292 -50.76 0.42 6.58
CA LEU A 292 -49.96 1.27 5.68
C LEU A 292 -49.15 0.47 4.65
N GLY A 293 -49.22 -0.87 4.67
CA GLY A 293 -48.54 -1.75 3.72
C GLY A 293 -49.16 -1.82 2.32
N SER A 294 -50.39 -1.32 2.11
CA SER A 294 -51.06 -1.38 0.80
C SER A 294 -50.92 -0.11 -0.06
N SER A 295 -50.51 1.02 0.52
CA SER A 295 -50.51 2.30 -0.20
C SER A 295 -49.15 2.68 -0.80
N LEU A 296 -48.04 2.20 -0.24
CA LEU A 296 -46.68 2.49 -0.72
C LEU A 296 -46.34 1.80 -2.06
N MET A 297 -47.01 0.71 -2.40
CA MET A 297 -46.77 0.01 -3.68
C MET A 297 -47.60 0.54 -4.85
N SER A 298 -48.64 1.35 -4.59
CA SER A 298 -49.41 2.02 -5.64
C SER A 298 -48.69 3.25 -6.22
N LEU A 299 -47.78 3.86 -5.44
CA LEU A 299 -47.00 5.03 -5.88
C LEU A 299 -45.78 4.67 -6.74
N LEU A 300 -45.31 3.41 -6.71
CA LEU A 300 -44.23 2.90 -7.57
C LEU A 300 -44.72 2.23 -8.86
N GLN A 301 -46.02 1.92 -8.98
CA GLN A 301 -46.58 1.29 -10.19
C GLN A 301 -47.10 2.31 -11.23
N ASN A 302 -47.18 3.60 -10.89
CA ASN A 302 -47.60 4.65 -11.83
C ASN A 302 -46.46 5.34 -12.60
N LYS A 303 -45.31 4.68 -12.75
CA LYS A 303 -44.18 5.19 -13.55
C LYS A 303 -43.53 4.13 -14.45
N LYS A 304 -44.32 3.19 -14.99
CA LYS A 304 -43.82 2.09 -15.84
C LYS A 304 -44.38 2.02 -17.27
N ASN A 305 -45.10 3.05 -17.74
CA ASN A 305 -45.67 3.10 -19.11
C ASN A 305 -45.08 4.22 -20.01
N THR A 306 -43.89 4.72 -19.72
CA THR A 306 -43.22 5.77 -20.54
C THR A 306 -41.82 5.38 -21.00
N TRP A 307 -41.52 4.08 -21.15
CA TRP A 307 -40.21 3.58 -21.58
C TRP A 307 -40.26 2.48 -22.66
N ASN A 308 -41.34 2.42 -23.44
CA ASN A 308 -41.47 1.48 -24.58
C ASN A 308 -41.67 2.16 -25.95
N ASN A 309 -41.49 3.49 -26.07
CA ASN A 309 -41.68 4.21 -27.34
C ASN A 309 -40.46 5.05 -27.79
N LEU A 310 -39.25 4.73 -27.31
CA LEU A 310 -38.02 5.42 -27.74
C LEU A 310 -36.90 4.44 -28.13
N ASN A 311 -37.24 3.32 -28.78
CA ASN A 311 -36.21 2.40 -29.27
C ASN A 311 -36.50 1.77 -30.65
N GLU A 312 -37.44 2.33 -31.42
CA GLU A 312 -37.74 1.83 -32.78
C GLU A 312 -37.46 2.85 -33.89
N ASN A 313 -36.90 4.03 -33.57
CA ASN A 313 -36.67 5.10 -34.56
C ASN A 313 -35.21 5.59 -34.70
N GLU A 314 -34.25 5.09 -33.91
CA GLU A 314 -32.83 5.47 -34.07
C GLU A 314 -32.01 4.49 -34.93
N SER A 315 -32.46 3.26 -35.12
CA SER A 315 -31.77 2.28 -35.98
C SER A 315 -32.03 2.49 -37.48
N LYS A 316 -33.11 3.20 -37.84
CA LYS A 316 -33.44 3.51 -39.25
C LYS A 316 -32.68 4.72 -39.81
N ILE A 317 -32.32 5.67 -38.95
CA ILE A 317 -31.68 6.94 -39.36
C ILE A 317 -30.16 6.78 -39.57
N LEU A 318 -29.53 5.77 -38.95
CA LEU A 318 -28.09 5.49 -39.11
C LEU A 318 -27.76 4.64 -40.36
N LEU A 319 -28.73 3.89 -40.88
CA LEU A 319 -28.56 3.06 -42.08
C LEU A 319 -28.77 3.84 -43.40
N GLU A 320 -29.53 4.95 -43.35
CA GLU A 320 -29.85 5.77 -44.53
C GLU A 320 -28.75 6.81 -44.84
N ASN A 321 -27.92 7.16 -43.84
CA ASN A 321 -26.79 8.09 -44.00
C ASN A 321 -25.46 7.41 -44.38
N THR A 322 -25.39 6.07 -44.41
CA THR A 322 -24.20 5.30 -44.82
C THR A 322 -24.19 4.91 -46.30
N LEU A 323 -25.26 5.21 -47.06
CA LEU A 323 -25.37 4.87 -48.49
C LEU A 323 -25.15 6.05 -49.45
N ASN A 324 -24.87 7.26 -48.96
CA ASN A 324 -24.76 8.48 -49.78
C ASN A 324 -23.45 9.27 -49.59
N SER A 325 -22.30 8.60 -49.55
CA SER A 325 -21.02 9.32 -49.63
C SER A 325 -19.88 8.44 -50.15
N GLU A 326 -19.85 8.19 -51.46
CA GLU A 326 -18.61 7.92 -52.20
C GLU A 326 -18.84 8.28 -53.67
N ASP A 327 -18.31 9.43 -54.10
CA ASP A 327 -17.45 9.53 -55.29
C ASP A 327 -16.95 10.97 -55.49
N ILE A 328 -15.68 11.18 -55.12
CA ILE A 328 -14.91 12.39 -55.42
C ILE A 328 -14.12 12.14 -56.71
N MET A 329 -14.55 12.83 -57.76
CA MET A 329 -13.76 13.61 -58.73
C MET A 329 -12.34 13.11 -59.10
N PHE A 330 -12.24 12.53 -60.31
CA PHE A 330 -11.00 12.34 -61.07
C PHE A 330 -10.61 13.63 -61.82
N THR A 331 -9.30 13.92 -61.88
CA THR A 331 -8.63 14.91 -62.75
C THR A 331 -7.22 14.39 -63.11
N PRO A 332 -6.52 14.87 -64.17
CA PRO A 332 -6.97 15.48 -65.42
C PRO A 332 -6.28 14.89 -66.69
N GLU A 333 -6.89 15.21 -67.84
CA GLU A 333 -6.31 15.53 -69.17
C GLU A 333 -5.42 14.57 -70.01
N HIS A 334 -5.97 14.31 -71.21
CA HIS A 334 -5.37 14.16 -72.56
C HIS A 334 -4.45 12.96 -72.87
N TYR A 335 -4.82 12.15 -73.87
CA TYR A 335 -4.05 11.92 -75.12
C TYR A 335 -4.88 11.10 -76.16
N LEU A 336 -4.60 11.40 -77.44
CA LEU A 336 -5.29 10.95 -78.66
C LEU A 336 -5.11 9.46 -79.04
N GLY A 337 -6.19 8.86 -79.57
CA GLY A 337 -6.32 8.16 -80.86
C GLY A 337 -5.44 6.96 -81.25
N TYR A 338 -6.08 5.81 -81.56
CA TYR A 338 -5.87 5.05 -82.82
C TYR A 338 -6.98 3.98 -83.04
N HIS A 339 -7.62 4.00 -84.21
CA HIS A 339 -8.32 2.88 -84.89
C HIS A 339 -7.30 2.08 -85.74
N PRO A 340 -7.57 0.98 -86.48
CA PRO A 340 -8.70 0.03 -86.54
C PRO A 340 -8.23 -1.46 -86.64
N SER A 341 -9.19 -2.39 -86.68
CA SER A 341 -9.42 -3.33 -87.81
C SER A 341 -10.70 -4.11 -87.58
#